data_AF-A0A659Q1W5-F1
#
_entry.id   AF-A0A659Q1W5-F1
#
_cell.length_a   1.000
_cell.length_b   1.000
_cell.length_c   1.000
_cell.angle_alpha   90.00
_cell.angle_beta   90.00
_cell.angle_gamma   90.00
#
_symmetry.space_group_name_H-M   'P 1'
#
loop_
_entity.id
_entity.type
_entity.pdbx_description
1 polymer ?
#
loop_
_entity_poly.entity_id
_entity_poly.type
_entity_poly.pdbx_seq_one_letter_code
_entity_poly.pdbx_strand_id
1 'polypeptide(L)' 'DRAAARDEANAPTPQAANQSGHFGRPAHGWFVSQLPKTRAGKLLRRTIQAICEGRDPGDLTTIDDPASLQQIRQAIEE' A
#
# COMPACT_ATOMS: atom_id res chain seq x y z
N ASP A 1 23.60 10.55 0.42
CA ASP A 1 22.76 10.04 -0.68
C ASP A 1 21.87 8.92 -0.15
N ARG A 2 20.67 9.25 0.37
CA ARG A 2 19.76 8.28 1.04
C ARG A 2 18.44 8.10 0.28
N ALA A 3 18.19 8.97 -0.69
CA ALA A 3 17.00 8.97 -1.53
C ALA A 3 17.15 8.00 -2.72
N ALA A 4 18.35 7.90 -3.34
CA ALA A 4 18.55 7.02 -4.50
C ALA A 4 18.47 5.52 -4.15
N ALA A 5 19.02 5.11 -3.01
CA ALA A 5 18.91 3.71 -2.55
C ALA A 5 17.48 3.30 -2.15
N ARG A 6 16.58 4.27 -1.93
CA ARG A 6 15.17 4.05 -1.50
C ARG A 6 14.29 3.66 -2.70
N ASP A 7 14.57 4.28 -3.85
CA ASP A 7 13.86 4.04 -5.10
C ASP A 7 13.99 2.58 -5.55
N GLU A 8 15.15 1.97 -5.31
CA GLU A 8 15.44 0.58 -5.68
C GLU A 8 14.65 -0.44 -4.85
N ALA A 9 14.38 -0.14 -3.56
CA ALA A 9 13.63 -1.02 -2.66
C ALA A 9 12.11 -0.96 -2.88
N ASN A 10 11.59 0.19 -3.31
CA ASN A 10 10.18 0.39 -3.67
C ASN A 10 9.91 0.28 -5.18
N ALA A 11 10.93 -0.12 -5.95
CA ALA A 11 10.79 -0.31 -7.38
C ALA A 11 9.74 -1.40 -7.63
N PRO A 12 8.67 -1.11 -8.40
CA PRO A 12 7.68 -2.12 -8.70
C PRO A 12 8.33 -3.26 -9.50
N THR A 13 8.11 -4.49 -9.04
CA THR A 13 8.67 -5.69 -9.66
C THR A 13 8.35 -5.71 -11.16
N PRO A 14 9.32 -5.97 -12.06
CA PRO A 14 9.15 -5.83 -13.51
C PRO A 14 8.01 -6.69 -14.08
N GLN A 15 7.56 -7.71 -13.36
CA GLN A 15 6.52 -8.62 -13.81
C GLN A 15 5.13 -7.99 -13.90
N ALA A 16 4.83 -6.94 -13.12
CA ALA A 16 3.59 -6.17 -13.28
C ALA A 16 3.64 -5.29 -14.54
N ALA A 17 4.82 -4.75 -14.85
CA ALA A 17 5.03 -3.88 -16.01
C ALA A 17 5.00 -4.62 -17.36
N ASN A 18 5.17 -5.94 -17.38
CA ASN A 18 5.13 -6.73 -18.62
C ASN A 18 3.71 -7.15 -19.03
N GLN A 19 2.73 -7.07 -18.13
CA GLN A 19 1.37 -7.59 -18.37
C GLN A 19 0.40 -6.48 -18.79
N SER A 20 0.60 -5.28 -18.25
CA SER A 20 -0.08 -4.06 -18.67
C SER A 20 0.98 -3.27 -19.40
N GLY A 21 0.76 -2.89 -20.66
CA GLY A 21 1.68 -1.99 -21.35
C GLY A 21 1.88 -0.65 -20.61
N HIS A 22 2.31 0.39 -21.30
CA HIS A 22 2.66 1.70 -20.70
C HIS A 22 1.58 2.31 -19.76
N PHE A 23 0.31 1.91 -19.90
CA PHE A 23 -0.84 2.41 -19.14
C PHE A 23 -1.14 1.74 -17.79
N GLY A 24 -0.30 0.83 -17.30
CA GLY A 24 -0.54 0.14 -16.02
C GLY A 24 0.66 0.09 -15.09
N ARG A 25 1.75 0.79 -15.41
CA ARG A 25 2.94 0.76 -14.57
C ARG A 25 2.68 1.59 -13.29
N PRO A 26 2.69 0.97 -12.10
CA PRO A 26 2.55 1.72 -10.86
C PRO A 26 3.74 2.67 -10.71
N ALA A 27 3.47 3.90 -10.26
CA ALA A 27 4.51 4.89 -10.00
C ALA A 27 5.37 4.52 -8.78
N HIS A 28 4.74 3.89 -7.78
CA HIS A 28 5.37 3.46 -6.53
C HIS A 28 4.81 2.09 -6.12
N GLY A 29 5.63 1.26 -5.47
CA GLY A 29 5.17 0.04 -4.83
C GLY A 29 5.74 -0.04 -3.42
N TRP A 30 4.89 -0.21 -2.41
CA TRP A 30 5.31 -0.34 -1.02
C TRP A 30 5.16 -1.79 -0.55
N PHE A 31 6.19 -2.30 0.13
CA PHE A 31 6.16 -3.62 0.73
C PHE A 31 5.72 -3.53 2.19
N VAL A 32 4.65 -4.25 2.52
CA VAL A 32 4.13 -4.36 3.89
C VAL A 32 4.01 -5.84 4.25
N SER A 33 4.20 -6.14 5.54
CA SER A 33 4.13 -7.54 6.03
C SER A 33 2.73 -8.13 5.92
N GLN A 34 1.70 -7.29 5.96
CA GLN A 34 0.31 -7.70 5.90
C GLN A 34 -0.59 -6.60 5.34
N LEU A 35 -1.66 -7.01 4.65
CA LEU A 35 -2.67 -6.11 4.12
C LEU A 35 -3.88 -6.00 5.06
N PRO A 36 -4.46 -4.80 5.23
CA PRO A 36 -5.60 -4.58 6.11
C PRO A 36 -6.84 -5.27 5.56
N LYS A 37 -7.37 -6.18 6.35
CA LYS A 37 -8.57 -6.96 6.04
C LYS A 37 -9.57 -6.86 7.19
N THR A 38 -10.84 -7.09 6.89
CA THR A 38 -11.86 -7.26 7.92
C THR A 38 -11.70 -8.62 8.61
N ARG A 39 -12.34 -8.80 9.77
CA ARG A 39 -12.44 -10.11 10.46
C ARG A 39 -13.03 -11.23 9.58
N ALA A 40 -13.79 -10.86 8.54
CA ALA A 40 -14.34 -11.80 7.55
C ALA A 40 -13.38 -12.05 6.36
N GLY A 41 -12.18 -11.49 6.37
CA GLY A 41 -11.16 -11.65 5.33
C GLY A 41 -11.30 -10.71 4.13
N LYS A 42 -12.23 -9.74 4.15
CA LYS A 42 -12.37 -8.79 3.02
C LYS A 42 -11.25 -7.76 3.07
N LEU A 43 -10.51 -7.62 1.98
CA LEU A 43 -9.46 -6.60 1.85
C LEU A 43 -10.08 -5.19 1.86
N LEU A 44 -9.56 -4.33 2.73
CA LEU A 44 -10.04 -2.95 2.91
C LEU A 44 -9.43 -2.00 1.88
N ARG A 45 -9.65 -2.26 0.58
CA ARG A 45 -9.07 -1.46 -0.52
C ARG A 45 -9.41 0.03 -0.43
N ARG A 46 -10.65 0.37 -0.05
CA ARG A 46 -11.09 1.76 0.13
C ARG A 46 -10.30 2.49 1.22
N THR A 47 -10.03 1.79 2.32
CA THR A 47 -9.22 2.32 3.43
C THR A 47 -7.78 2.54 2.99
N ILE A 48 -7.19 1.57 2.29
CA ILE A 48 -5.83 1.71 1.74
C ILE A 48 -5.77 2.93 0.82
N GLN A 49 -6.73 3.05 -0.10
CA GLN A 49 -6.82 4.20 -1.00
C GLN A 49 -6.94 5.52 -0.25
N ALA A 50 -7.81 5.60 0.77
CA ALA A 50 -7.98 6.82 1.55
C ALA A 50 -6.66 7.23 2.25
N ILE A 51 -5.93 6.27 2.81
CA ILE A 51 -4.63 6.54 3.44
C ILE A 51 -3.61 7.03 2.41
N CYS A 52 -3.50 6.37 1.24
CA CYS A 52 -2.61 6.81 0.16
C CYS A 52 -2.94 8.21 -0.36
N GLU A 53 -4.22 8.61 -0.32
CA GLU A 53 -4.69 9.92 -0.76
C GLU A 53 -4.74 10.97 0.39
N GLY A 54 -4.32 10.61 1.61
CA GLY A 54 -4.38 11.49 2.78
C GLY A 54 -5.80 11.84 3.24
N ARG A 55 -6.80 11.05 2.84
CA ARG A 55 -8.21 11.20 3.22
C ARG A 55 -8.54 10.38 4.47
N ASP A 56 -9.65 10.73 5.12
CA ASP A 56 -10.19 9.95 6.23
C ASP A 56 -10.66 8.56 5.75
N PRO A 57 -10.10 7.46 6.28
CA PRO A 57 -10.53 6.11 5.94
C PRO A 57 -11.94 5.74 6.44
N GLY A 58 -12.53 6.53 7.34
CA GLY A 58 -13.86 6.29 7.89
C GLY A 58 -13.88 5.18 8.96
N ASP A 59 -14.97 4.42 9.02
CA ASP A 59 -15.16 3.38 10.04
C ASP A 59 -14.26 2.15 9.82
N LEU A 60 -13.41 1.88 10.81
CA LEU A 60 -12.44 0.79 10.84
C LEU A 60 -12.74 -0.24 11.93
N THR A 61 -13.90 -0.17 12.58
CA THR A 61 -14.28 -1.08 13.70
C THR A 61 -14.28 -2.56 13.32
N THR A 62 -14.44 -2.86 12.03
CA THR A 62 -14.46 -4.24 11.50
C THR A 62 -13.09 -4.78 11.09
N ILE A 63 -12.03 -4.00 11.28
CA ILE A 63 -10.67 -4.42 10.95
C ILE A 63 -10.24 -5.61 11.83
N ASP A 64 -9.51 -6.52 11.22
CA ASP A 64 -8.92 -7.67 11.90
C ASP A 64 -7.74 -7.25 12.78
N ASP A 65 -6.74 -6.62 12.17
CA ASP A 65 -5.54 -6.12 12.85
C ASP A 65 -5.28 -4.64 12.55
N PRO A 66 -5.42 -3.73 13.53
CA PRO A 66 -5.10 -2.32 13.39
C PRO A 66 -3.62 -2.04 13.04
N ALA A 67 -2.69 -2.92 13.41
CA ALA A 67 -1.26 -2.72 13.14
C ALA A 67 -0.96 -2.70 11.63
N SER A 68 -1.75 -3.40 10.82
CA SER A 68 -1.66 -3.37 9.36
C SER A 68 -1.84 -1.96 8.78
N LEU A 69 -2.67 -1.11 9.39
CA LEU A 69 -2.87 0.27 8.93
C LEU A 69 -1.71 1.17 9.31
N GLN A 70 -1.14 0.97 10.51
CA GLN A 70 0.04 1.72 10.95
C GLN A 70 1.24 1.43 10.05
N GLN A 71 1.46 0.17 9.68
CA GLN A 71 2.52 -0.21 8.75
C GLN A 71 2.37 0.47 7.39
N ILE A 72 1.14 0.54 6.85
CA ILE A 72 0.90 1.21 5.57
C ILE A 72 1.18 2.71 5.67
N ARG A 73 0.73 3.38 6.74
CA ARG A 73 1.01 4.81 6.95
C ARG A 73 2.50 5.07 7.04
N GLN A 74 3.22 4.28 7.83
CA GLN A 74 4.66 4.38 7.96
C GLN A 74 5.36 4.16 6.61
N ALA A 75 4.95 3.15 5.84
CA ALA A 75 5.54 2.87 4.53
C ALA A 75 5.33 4.01 3.52
N ILE A 76 4.25 4.79 3.64
CA ILE A 76 3.97 5.93 2.75
C ILE A 76 4.70 7.20 3.20
N GLU A 77 4.91 7.37 4.52
CA GLU A 77 5.61 8.52 5.10
C GLU A 77 7.16 8.39 5.01
N GLU A 78 7.66 7.15 4.95
CA GLU A 78 9.04 6.83 4.56
C GLU A 78 9.26 6.93 3.04
#